data_AF-A0AAU8NIF1-F1
#
_entry.id   AF-A0AAU8NIF1-F1
#
_cell.length_a   1.000
_cell.length_b   1.000
_cell.length_c   1.000
_cell.angle_alpha   90.00
_cell.angle_beta   90.00
_cell.angle_gamma   90.00
#
_symmetry.space_group_name_H-M   'P 1'
#
loop_
_entity.id
_entity.type
_entity.pdbx_description
1 polymer ?
#
loop_
_entity_poly.entity_id
_entity_poly.type
_entity_poly.pdbx_seq_one_letter_code
_entity_poly.pdbx_strand_id
1 'polypeptide(L)'
;MIKLKQLRKPVSMGLSLLLAFSIVHPVSAQNSSSSKIDMKSSLAEVSTSKVSTKLTKAFEGSEYVTYLVKMKEQVDTAAVSKQAMQKASIAKETPSASKLSVRNSVVSSLRETASRTQYSIENYLEKEIDLGKVKEYKSYFIVNSLAVTSTKEVMEQIALLPEVEKILPNETRYLDKAEVSKQAAGVSPAKEAVQSSAKEPAVKEQPAVNDSASQGAADQRSRFQGEETD
;
A
#
# COMPACT_ATOMS: atom_id res chain seq x y z
N MET A 1 -6.98 -36.53 58.01
CA MET A 1 -5.51 -36.39 58.02
C MET A 1 -4.91 -37.69 57.50
N ILE A 2 -4.32 -37.68 56.30
CA ILE A 2 -3.54 -38.81 55.77
C ILE A 2 -2.22 -38.21 55.28
N LYS A 3 -1.12 -38.56 55.95
CA LYS A 3 0.23 -38.13 55.56
C LYS A 3 0.84 -39.22 54.68
N LEU A 4 1.02 -38.94 53.39
CA LEU A 4 1.84 -39.79 52.51
C LEU A 4 3.23 -39.17 52.37
N LYS A 5 4.18 -39.73 53.13
CA LYS A 5 5.61 -39.47 53.02
C LYS A 5 6.18 -40.48 52.01
N GLN A 6 6.99 -39.97 51.05
CA GLN A 6 7.96 -40.70 50.22
C GLN A 6 7.43 -41.64 49.11
N LEU A 7 7.24 -41.10 47.90
CA LEU A 7 7.01 -41.89 46.67
C LEU A 7 7.68 -41.23 45.45
N ARG A 8 8.97 -40.91 45.56
CA ARG A 8 9.75 -40.25 44.48
C ARG A 8 10.66 -41.19 43.68
N LYS A 9 10.56 -42.52 43.80
CA LYS A 9 11.56 -43.42 43.19
C LYS A 9 11.08 -44.62 42.33
N PRO A 10 9.79 -44.95 42.14
CA PRO A 10 9.40 -45.91 41.09
C PRO A 10 8.56 -45.31 39.94
N VAL A 11 8.46 -43.99 39.78
CA VAL A 11 7.69 -43.39 38.66
C VAL A 11 8.47 -43.46 37.33
N SER A 12 9.81 -43.47 37.38
CA SER A 12 10.65 -43.44 36.17
C SER A 12 10.71 -44.77 35.42
N MET A 13 10.47 -45.90 36.09
CA MET A 13 10.57 -47.23 35.45
C MET A 13 9.32 -47.58 34.64
N GLY A 14 8.15 -47.02 35.00
CA GLY A 14 6.91 -47.20 34.24
C GLY A 14 6.85 -46.37 32.95
N LEU A 15 7.48 -45.19 32.91
CA LEU A 15 7.45 -44.30 31.75
C LEU A 15 8.32 -44.81 30.58
N SER A 16 9.47 -45.44 30.88
CA SER A 16 10.30 -46.07 29.84
C SER A 16 9.65 -47.29 29.19
N LEU A 17 8.83 -48.05 29.92
CA LEU A 17 8.09 -49.18 29.34
C LEU A 17 6.95 -48.72 28.41
N LEU A 18 6.36 -47.55 28.70
CA LEU A 18 5.29 -46.95 27.89
C LEU A 18 5.84 -46.35 26.58
N LEU A 19 7.06 -45.81 26.57
CA LEU A 19 7.70 -45.33 25.34
C LEU A 19 8.10 -46.46 24.37
N ALA A 20 8.54 -47.62 24.90
CA ALA A 20 9.02 -48.73 24.07
C ALA A 20 7.91 -49.43 23.26
N PHE A 21 6.63 -49.30 23.65
CA PHE A 21 5.51 -49.93 22.96
C PHE A 21 4.93 -49.09 21.80
N SER A 22 5.49 -47.90 21.55
CA SER A 22 4.92 -46.92 20.60
C SER A 22 5.48 -47.00 19.17
N ILE A 23 6.35 -47.97 18.85
CA ILE A 23 7.17 -47.97 17.61
C ILE A 23 6.67 -48.94 16.51
N VAL A 24 5.49 -49.56 16.64
CA VAL A 24 4.96 -50.41 15.56
C VAL A 24 3.50 -50.11 15.25
N HIS A 25 3.26 -48.93 14.68
CA HIS A 25 2.10 -48.73 13.82
C HIS A 25 2.60 -48.75 12.37
N PRO A 26 2.25 -49.74 11.53
CA PRO A 26 2.44 -49.60 10.10
C PRO A 26 1.56 -48.42 9.66
N VAL A 27 2.19 -47.32 9.29
CA VAL A 27 1.50 -46.26 8.55
C VAL A 27 1.20 -46.85 7.18
N SER A 28 0.02 -47.42 7.03
CA SER A 28 -0.52 -47.77 5.72
C SER A 28 -0.69 -46.47 4.94
N ALA A 29 0.25 -46.20 4.04
CA ALA A 29 0.04 -45.23 2.98
C ALA A 29 -1.05 -45.79 2.06
N GLN A 30 -2.29 -45.41 2.33
CA GLN A 30 -3.38 -45.66 1.41
C GLN A 30 -3.12 -44.79 0.17
N ASN A 31 -2.57 -45.41 -0.86
CA ASN A 31 -2.59 -44.90 -2.21
C ASN A 31 -4.06 -44.73 -2.60
N SER A 32 -4.63 -43.56 -2.30
CA SER A 32 -5.74 -43.04 -3.07
C SER A 32 -5.24 -43.02 -4.50
N SER A 33 -5.74 -43.97 -5.28
CA SER A 33 -5.85 -43.91 -6.74
C SER A 33 -5.69 -42.46 -7.19
N SER A 34 -4.64 -42.21 -7.94
CA SER A 34 -4.32 -40.95 -8.56
C SER A 34 -5.53 -40.44 -9.35
N SER A 35 -6.43 -39.73 -8.67
CA SER A 35 -7.17 -38.66 -9.30
C SER A 35 -6.08 -37.74 -9.80
N LYS A 36 -5.78 -37.82 -11.10
CA LYS A 36 -5.17 -36.70 -11.79
C LYS A 36 -6.15 -35.56 -11.59
N ILE A 37 -6.04 -34.86 -10.48
CA ILE A 37 -6.64 -33.55 -10.31
C ILE A 37 -5.86 -32.75 -11.34
N ASP A 38 -6.51 -32.48 -12.47
CA ASP A 38 -5.99 -31.64 -13.53
C ASP A 38 -5.86 -30.22 -12.95
N MET A 39 -4.85 -30.01 -12.10
CA MET A 39 -4.50 -28.70 -11.54
C MET A 39 -4.29 -27.69 -12.66
N LYS A 40 -3.85 -28.14 -13.84
CA LYS A 40 -3.72 -27.30 -15.03
C LYS A 40 -5.05 -26.70 -15.48
N SER A 41 -6.17 -27.43 -15.39
CA SER A 41 -7.49 -26.93 -15.79
C SER A 41 -8.02 -25.90 -14.81
N SER A 42 -7.93 -26.16 -13.50
CA SER A 42 -8.38 -25.18 -12.51
C SER A 42 -7.48 -23.93 -12.49
N LEU A 43 -6.17 -24.09 -12.71
CA LEU A 43 -5.23 -22.97 -12.77
C LEU A 43 -5.46 -22.09 -14.01
N ALA A 44 -5.81 -22.71 -15.15
CA ALA A 44 -6.22 -21.99 -16.35
C ALA A 44 -7.53 -21.21 -16.14
N GLU A 45 -8.55 -21.79 -15.48
CA GLU A 45 -9.80 -21.08 -15.15
C GLU A 45 -9.58 -19.92 -14.16
N VAL A 46 -8.70 -20.10 -13.17
CA VAL A 46 -8.37 -19.02 -12.23
C VAL A 46 -7.68 -17.87 -12.97
N SER A 47 -6.78 -18.14 -13.92
CA SER A 47 -6.13 -17.09 -14.70
C SER A 47 -7.09 -16.34 -15.64
N THR A 48 -8.02 -17.03 -16.29
CA THR A 48 -9.00 -16.35 -17.16
C THR A 48 -9.98 -15.50 -16.35
N SER A 49 -10.30 -15.89 -15.11
CA SER A 49 -11.20 -15.11 -14.24
C SER A 49 -10.58 -13.79 -13.74
N LYS A 50 -9.25 -13.74 -13.60
CA LYS A 50 -8.53 -12.55 -13.11
C LYS A 50 -8.17 -11.56 -14.22
N VAL A 51 -8.10 -12.01 -15.47
CA VAL A 51 -7.74 -11.19 -16.63
C VAL A 51 -8.99 -10.57 -17.25
N SER A 52 -8.97 -9.25 -17.43
CA SER A 52 -10.04 -8.53 -18.13
C SER A 52 -10.15 -8.96 -19.60
N THR A 53 -11.39 -9.21 -20.07
CA THR A 53 -11.68 -9.55 -21.47
C THR A 53 -11.21 -8.49 -22.47
N LYS A 54 -11.13 -7.23 -22.04
CA LYS A 54 -10.59 -6.14 -22.86
C LYS A 54 -9.08 -6.24 -23.07
N LEU A 55 -8.36 -6.80 -22.09
CA LEU A 55 -6.91 -6.90 -22.13
C LEU A 55 -6.45 -7.95 -23.15
N THR A 56 -7.20 -9.06 -23.29
CA THR A 56 -6.95 -10.06 -24.33
C THR A 56 -6.97 -9.48 -25.74
N LYS A 57 -7.89 -8.53 -26.01
CA LYS A 57 -7.97 -7.82 -27.30
C LYS A 57 -6.79 -6.87 -27.53
N ALA A 58 -6.28 -6.24 -26.47
CA ALA A 58 -5.14 -5.34 -26.58
C ALA A 58 -3.87 -6.05 -27.08
N PHE A 59 -3.71 -7.34 -26.73
CA PHE A 59 -2.60 -8.18 -27.19
C PHE A 59 -2.72 -8.66 -28.65
N GLU A 60 -3.86 -8.45 -29.32
CA GLU A 60 -4.00 -8.76 -30.75
C GLU A 60 -3.31 -7.70 -31.63
N GLY A 61 -3.18 -6.47 -31.14
CA GLY A 61 -2.59 -5.34 -31.87
C GLY A 61 -1.16 -4.98 -31.48
N SER A 62 -0.62 -5.55 -30.39
CA SER A 62 0.73 -5.26 -29.90
C SER A 62 1.29 -6.46 -29.14
N GLU A 63 2.58 -6.71 -29.33
CA GLU A 63 3.33 -7.70 -28.57
C GLU A 63 3.47 -7.30 -27.09
N TYR A 64 3.60 -6.00 -26.82
CA TYR A 64 3.73 -5.45 -25.47
C TYR A 64 2.53 -4.59 -25.12
N VAL A 65 1.91 -4.87 -23.98
CA VAL A 65 0.78 -4.09 -23.47
C VAL A 65 1.06 -3.70 -22.03
N THR A 66 0.73 -2.45 -21.70
CA THR A 66 0.78 -1.98 -20.31
C THR A 66 -0.54 -2.30 -19.61
N TYR A 67 -0.44 -2.98 -18.47
CA TYR A 67 -1.59 -3.37 -17.64
C TYR A 67 -1.30 -3.14 -16.16
N LEU A 68 -2.36 -3.10 -15.37
CA LEU A 68 -2.32 -2.88 -13.93
C LEU A 68 -2.62 -4.19 -13.20
N VAL A 69 -1.71 -4.62 -12.35
CA VAL A 69 -1.83 -5.81 -11.49
C VAL A 69 -2.23 -5.33 -10.10
N LYS A 70 -3.45 -5.67 -9.67
CA LYS A 70 -3.93 -5.35 -8.33
C LYS A 70 -3.68 -6.53 -7.39
N MET A 71 -3.04 -6.25 -6.25
CA MET A 71 -2.75 -7.25 -5.24
C MET A 71 -3.97 -7.54 -4.35
N LYS A 72 -4.09 -8.79 -3.90
CA LYS A 72 -5.18 -9.28 -3.05
C LYS A 72 -5.16 -8.66 -1.65
N GLU A 73 -3.97 -8.52 -1.08
CA GLU A 73 -3.81 -7.95 0.25
C GLU A 73 -3.83 -6.42 0.17
N GLN A 74 -4.63 -5.78 1.03
CA GLN A 74 -4.79 -4.32 1.08
C GLN A 74 -4.75 -3.88 2.55
N VAL A 75 -4.15 -2.70 2.80
CA VAL A 75 -4.06 -2.17 4.16
C VAL A 75 -5.36 -1.49 4.55
N ASP A 76 -5.89 -1.85 5.72
CA ASP A 76 -6.94 -1.08 6.36
C ASP A 76 -6.35 0.17 7.03
N THR A 77 -6.37 1.28 6.28
CA THR A 77 -5.85 2.57 6.74
C THR A 77 -6.66 3.16 7.91
N ALA A 78 -7.93 2.81 8.04
CA ALA A 78 -8.77 3.25 9.16
C ALA A 78 -8.36 2.53 10.46
N ALA A 79 -8.10 1.23 10.39
CA ALA A 79 -7.59 0.47 11.53
C ALA A 79 -6.20 0.95 11.96
N VAL A 80 -5.27 1.10 11.02
CA VAL A 80 -3.89 1.57 11.30
C VAL A 80 -3.91 2.97 11.91
N SER A 81 -4.70 3.89 11.35
CA SER A 81 -4.81 5.25 11.88
C SER A 81 -5.41 5.29 13.28
N LYS A 82 -6.44 4.47 13.57
CA LYS A 82 -7.01 4.35 14.92
C LYS A 82 -5.99 3.82 15.92
N GLN A 83 -5.23 2.78 15.57
CA GLN A 83 -4.18 2.24 16.43
C GLN A 83 -3.06 3.26 16.70
N ALA A 84 -2.65 4.00 15.67
CA ALA A 84 -1.65 5.06 15.83
C ALA A 84 -2.15 6.22 16.70
N MET A 85 -3.40 6.63 16.54
CA MET A 85 -4.05 7.65 17.39
C MET A 85 -4.10 7.21 18.86
N GLN A 86 -4.44 5.94 19.11
CA GLN A 86 -4.45 5.38 20.46
C GLN A 86 -3.05 5.40 21.09
N LYS A 87 -2.02 4.96 20.35
CA LYS A 87 -0.62 5.01 20.79
C LYS A 87 -0.17 6.44 21.12
N ALA A 88 -0.49 7.40 20.26
CA ALA A 88 -0.15 8.82 20.48
C ALA A 88 -0.86 9.40 21.71
N SER A 89 -2.10 8.99 21.97
CA SER A 89 -2.88 9.41 23.14
C SER A 89 -2.28 8.84 24.44
N ILE A 90 -1.87 7.58 24.44
CA ILE A 90 -1.17 6.94 25.57
C ILE A 90 0.18 7.64 25.82
N ALA A 91 0.90 7.97 24.75
CA ALA A 91 2.17 8.70 24.82
C ALA A 91 2.01 10.20 25.14
N LYS A 92 0.78 10.72 25.26
CA LYS A 92 0.46 12.13 25.53
C LYS A 92 1.14 13.11 24.57
N GLU A 93 1.19 12.72 23.29
CA GLU A 93 1.77 13.55 22.24
C GLU A 93 0.97 14.84 22.02
N THR A 94 1.63 15.91 21.58
CA THR A 94 0.94 17.12 21.14
C THR A 94 0.08 16.83 19.90
N PRO A 95 -0.98 17.62 19.61
CA PRO A 95 -1.83 17.40 18.44
C PRO A 95 -1.05 17.30 17.11
N SER A 96 -0.01 18.13 16.96
CA SER A 96 0.86 18.13 15.78
C SER A 96 1.70 16.85 15.68
N ALA A 97 2.28 16.39 16.79
CA ALA A 97 3.06 15.15 16.83
C ALA A 97 2.17 13.92 16.56
N SER A 98 0.98 13.87 17.17
CA SER A 98 0.00 12.80 16.94
C SER A 98 -0.41 12.71 15.47
N LYS A 99 -0.71 13.85 14.82
CA LYS A 99 -1.04 13.88 13.40
C LYS A 99 0.09 13.35 12.52
N LEU A 100 1.34 13.70 12.83
CA LEU A 100 2.51 13.22 12.11
C LEU A 100 2.71 11.70 12.33
N SER A 101 2.61 11.23 13.57
CA SER A 101 2.71 9.82 13.96
C SER A 101 1.70 8.95 13.20
N VAL A 102 0.45 9.40 13.10
CA VAL A 102 -0.61 8.71 12.34
C VAL A 102 -0.29 8.64 10.85
N ARG A 103 0.12 9.76 10.25
CA ARG A 103 0.49 9.79 8.82
C ARG A 103 1.64 8.85 8.53
N ASN A 104 2.68 8.89 9.36
CA ASN A 104 3.84 8.02 9.21
C ASN A 104 3.48 6.55 9.37
N SER A 105 2.62 6.23 10.34
CA SER A 105 2.14 4.86 10.55
C SER A 105 1.40 4.35 9.32
N VAL A 106 0.47 5.13 8.76
CA VAL A 106 -0.28 4.75 7.55
C VAL A 106 0.65 4.56 6.36
N VAL A 107 1.56 5.51 6.10
CA VAL A 107 2.51 5.41 4.98
C VAL A 107 3.44 4.21 5.14
N SER A 108 3.95 3.98 6.35
CA SER A 108 4.82 2.83 6.64
C SER A 108 4.10 1.52 6.42
N SER A 109 2.88 1.36 6.93
CA SER A 109 2.09 0.13 6.75
C SER A 109 1.77 -0.15 5.28
N LEU A 110 1.44 0.89 4.50
CA LEU A 110 1.21 0.76 3.06
C LEU A 110 2.49 0.30 2.34
N ARG A 111 3.64 0.91 2.64
CA ARG A 111 4.93 0.52 2.06
C ARG A 111 5.33 -0.90 2.44
N GLU A 112 5.21 -1.26 3.72
CA GLU A 112 5.57 -2.59 4.20
C GLU A 112 4.71 -3.68 3.56
N THR A 113 3.40 -3.45 3.45
CA THR A 113 2.49 -4.39 2.80
C THR A 113 2.79 -4.51 1.30
N ALA A 114 3.04 -3.40 0.62
CA ALA A 114 3.44 -3.41 -0.78
C ALA A 114 4.75 -4.17 -0.98
N SER A 115 5.81 -3.82 -0.25
CA SER A 115 7.10 -4.50 -0.36
C SER A 115 6.99 -6.00 -0.09
N ARG A 116 6.27 -6.43 0.95
CA ARG A 116 6.13 -7.87 1.24
C ARG A 116 5.34 -8.62 0.17
N THR A 117 4.24 -8.03 -0.30
CA THR A 117 3.31 -8.74 -1.20
C THR A 117 3.78 -8.69 -2.65
N GLN A 118 4.46 -7.62 -3.05
CA GLN A 118 4.92 -7.42 -4.42
C GLN A 118 6.28 -8.07 -4.70
N TYR A 119 7.09 -8.36 -3.67
CA TYR A 119 8.45 -8.90 -3.80
C TYR A 119 8.57 -10.11 -4.75
N SER A 120 7.65 -11.07 -4.65
CA SER A 120 7.62 -12.26 -5.50
C SER A 120 7.46 -11.90 -6.98
N ILE A 121 6.52 -11.00 -7.28
CA ILE A 121 6.23 -10.52 -8.63
C ILE A 121 7.39 -9.68 -9.15
N GLU A 122 7.94 -8.78 -8.35
CA GLU A 122 9.07 -7.93 -8.73
C GLU A 122 10.28 -8.79 -9.13
N ASN A 123 10.65 -9.77 -8.30
CA ASN A 123 11.74 -10.70 -8.62
C ASN A 123 11.49 -11.52 -9.90
N TYR A 124 10.23 -11.86 -10.19
CA TYR A 124 9.86 -12.55 -11.42
C TYR A 124 9.99 -11.61 -12.63
N LEU A 125 9.47 -10.38 -12.51
CA LEU A 125 9.54 -9.36 -13.56
C LEU A 125 10.98 -8.98 -13.89
N GLU A 126 11.86 -8.84 -12.90
CA GLU A 126 13.28 -8.56 -13.11
C GLU A 126 13.96 -9.63 -13.99
N LYS A 127 13.68 -10.92 -13.74
CA LYS A 127 14.21 -12.02 -14.58
C LYS A 127 13.65 -11.98 -16.00
N GLU A 128 12.37 -11.64 -16.14
CA GLU A 128 11.74 -11.55 -17.46
C GLU A 128 12.18 -10.29 -18.24
N ILE A 129 12.68 -9.25 -17.57
CA ILE A 129 13.36 -8.12 -18.20
C ILE A 129 14.66 -8.60 -18.87
N ASP A 130 15.47 -9.40 -18.17
CA ASP A 130 16.72 -9.94 -18.71
C ASP A 130 16.48 -10.86 -19.93
N LEU A 131 15.33 -11.55 -19.96
CA LEU A 131 14.89 -12.37 -21.09
C LEU A 131 14.25 -11.54 -22.23
N GLY A 132 14.08 -10.24 -22.05
CA GLY A 132 13.46 -9.33 -23.02
C GLY A 132 11.94 -9.45 -23.13
N LYS A 133 11.27 -10.19 -22.24
CA LYS A 133 9.81 -10.39 -22.25
C LYS A 133 9.04 -9.30 -21.51
N VAL A 134 9.73 -8.53 -20.69
CA VAL A 134 9.21 -7.34 -19.98
C VAL A 134 10.04 -6.13 -20.38
N LYS A 135 9.38 -5.02 -20.71
CA LYS A 135 10.06 -3.75 -21.00
C LYS A 135 10.33 -2.94 -19.74
N GLU A 136 9.32 -2.83 -18.91
CA GLU A 136 9.36 -2.05 -17.67
C GLU A 136 8.23 -2.46 -16.73
N TYR A 137 8.42 -2.18 -15.45
CA TYR A 137 7.35 -2.20 -14.46
C TYR A 137 7.50 -1.06 -13.46
N LYS A 138 6.41 -0.70 -12.80
CA LYS A 138 6.36 0.31 -11.75
C LYS A 138 5.44 -0.12 -10.62
N SER A 139 5.99 -0.13 -9.41
CA SER A 139 5.27 -0.43 -8.17
C SER A 139 4.52 0.80 -7.63
N TYR A 140 3.31 0.57 -7.11
CA TYR A 140 2.48 1.55 -6.41
C TYR A 140 2.03 1.00 -5.05
N PHE A 141 2.51 1.62 -3.98
CA PHE A 141 2.24 1.15 -2.62
C PHE A 141 0.88 1.60 -2.05
N ILE A 142 0.29 2.70 -2.54
CA ILE A 142 -0.94 3.28 -1.97
C ILE A 142 -2.14 2.35 -2.17
N VAL A 143 -2.27 1.76 -3.35
CA VAL A 143 -3.37 0.85 -3.73
C VAL A 143 -2.90 -0.61 -3.83
N ASN A 144 -1.66 -0.87 -3.41
CA ASN A 144 -0.93 -2.12 -3.56
C ASN A 144 -1.12 -2.71 -4.97
N SER A 145 -0.52 -2.08 -5.98
CA SER A 145 -0.59 -2.52 -7.37
C SER A 145 0.72 -2.30 -8.12
N LEU A 146 0.87 -2.96 -9.27
CA LEU A 146 1.99 -2.76 -10.20
C LEU A 146 1.44 -2.37 -11.58
N ALA A 147 2.10 -1.44 -12.27
CA ALA A 147 1.95 -1.28 -13.71
C ALA A 147 3.06 -2.07 -14.40
N VAL A 148 2.71 -2.94 -15.33
CA VAL A 148 3.66 -3.82 -16.02
C VAL A 148 3.46 -3.68 -17.52
N THR A 149 4.55 -3.52 -18.26
CA THR A 149 4.57 -3.54 -19.73
C THR A 149 5.29 -4.80 -20.18
N SER A 150 4.55 -5.82 -20.61
CA SER A 150 5.11 -7.13 -20.97
C SER A 150 4.36 -7.79 -22.13
N THR A 151 4.87 -8.96 -22.53
CA THR A 151 4.15 -9.89 -23.41
C THR A 151 2.97 -10.58 -22.71
N LYS A 152 2.11 -11.22 -23.51
CA LYS A 152 0.93 -11.97 -23.05
C LYS A 152 1.30 -13.14 -22.13
N GLU A 153 2.39 -13.85 -22.45
CA GLU A 153 2.85 -15.00 -21.65
C GLU A 153 3.13 -14.59 -20.21
N VAL A 154 3.85 -13.48 -20.02
CA VAL A 154 4.20 -12.96 -18.69
C VAL A 154 2.94 -12.57 -17.92
N MET A 155 1.97 -11.91 -18.57
CA MET A 155 0.70 -11.56 -17.95
C MET A 155 -0.06 -12.81 -17.48
N GLU A 156 -0.12 -13.85 -18.30
CA GLU A 156 -0.78 -15.12 -17.96
C GLU A 156 -0.09 -15.79 -16.76
N GLN A 157 1.25 -15.78 -16.70
CA GLN A 157 1.98 -16.30 -15.54
C GLN A 157 1.68 -15.51 -14.26
N ILE A 158 1.63 -14.18 -14.34
CA ILE A 158 1.27 -13.31 -13.20
C ILE A 158 -0.16 -13.60 -12.74
N ALA A 159 -1.09 -13.89 -13.65
CA ALA A 159 -2.47 -14.23 -13.29
C ALA A 159 -2.57 -15.52 -12.45
N LEU A 160 -1.65 -16.48 -12.65
CA LEU A 160 -1.61 -17.73 -11.89
C LEU A 160 -1.21 -17.48 -10.42
N LEU A 161 -0.53 -16.36 -10.12
CA LEU A 161 -0.02 -16.09 -8.79
C LEU A 161 -1.15 -15.85 -7.77
N PRO A 162 -1.04 -16.42 -6.55
CA PRO A 162 -2.09 -16.31 -5.53
C PRO A 162 -2.18 -14.91 -4.91
N GLU A 163 -1.09 -14.14 -4.93
CA GLU A 163 -1.07 -12.75 -4.47
C GLU A 163 -1.86 -11.77 -5.36
N VAL A 164 -2.15 -12.14 -6.60
CA VAL A 164 -2.86 -11.28 -7.57
C VAL A 164 -4.37 -11.42 -7.44
N GLU A 165 -5.05 -10.29 -7.22
CA GLU A 165 -6.52 -10.21 -7.23
C GLU A 165 -7.05 -10.10 -8.66
N LYS A 166 -6.57 -9.11 -9.42
CA LYS A 166 -7.11 -8.72 -10.73
C LYS A 166 -6.03 -8.12 -11.62
N ILE A 167 -6.18 -8.32 -12.93
CA ILE A 167 -5.37 -7.67 -13.96
C ILE A 167 -6.28 -6.80 -14.83
N LEU A 168 -6.01 -5.51 -14.85
CA LEU A 168 -6.82 -4.47 -15.50
C LEU A 168 -6.06 -3.83 -16.65
N PRO A 169 -6.74 -3.44 -17.75
CA PRO A 169 -6.11 -2.68 -18.81
C PRO A 169 -5.73 -1.27 -18.33
N ASN A 170 -4.61 -0.74 -18.84
CA ASN A 170 -4.27 0.66 -18.67
C ASN A 170 -5.11 1.50 -19.65
N GLU A 171 -6.11 2.22 -19.13
CA GLU A 171 -7.07 2.98 -19.94
C GLU A 171 -7.07 4.46 -19.52
N THR A 172 -7.24 5.36 -20.50
CA THR A 172 -7.55 6.76 -20.23
C THR A 172 -9.00 6.89 -19.74
N ARG A 173 -9.21 7.67 -18.68
CA ARG A 173 -10.54 8.03 -18.17
C ARG A 173 -10.78 9.51 -18.34
N TYR A 174 -12.01 9.86 -18.71
CA TYR A 174 -12.46 11.25 -18.84
C TYR A 174 -13.36 11.61 -17.67
N LEU A 175 -13.34 12.88 -17.27
CA LEU A 175 -14.22 13.39 -16.24
C LEU A 175 -15.64 13.49 -16.80
N ASP A 176 -16.63 13.03 -16.04
CA ASP A 176 -18.02 13.29 -16.38
C ASP A 176 -18.28 14.80 -16.33
N LYS A 177 -19.07 15.30 -17.27
CA LYS A 177 -19.43 16.73 -17.30
C LYS A 177 -20.20 17.06 -16.03
N ALA A 178 -19.64 17.94 -15.20
CA ALA A 178 -20.33 18.44 -14.03
C ALA A 178 -21.54 19.27 -14.48
N GLU A 179 -22.74 18.79 -14.21
CA GLU A 179 -23.93 19.62 -14.29
C GLU A 179 -23.94 20.53 -13.06
N VAL A 180 -23.72 21.83 -13.30
CA VAL A 180 -23.90 22.85 -12.26
C VAL A 180 -25.39 22.88 -11.95
N SER A 181 -25.80 22.22 -10.87
CA SER A 181 -27.18 22.35 -10.40
C SER A 181 -27.41 23.81 -10.05
N LYS A 182 -28.35 24.45 -10.75
CA LYS A 182 -28.81 25.81 -10.46
C LYS A 182 -29.72 25.80 -9.23
N GLN A 183 -29.30 25.12 -8.17
CA GLN A 183 -29.99 25.14 -6.89
C GLN A 183 -29.36 26.27 -6.08
N ALA A 184 -30.08 27.39 -6.06
CA ALA A 184 -29.73 28.59 -5.32
C ALA A 184 -29.27 28.21 -3.90
N ALA A 185 -28.14 28.78 -3.49
CA ALA A 185 -27.71 28.80 -2.10
C ALA A 185 -28.81 29.44 -1.25
N GLY A 186 -29.71 28.60 -0.73
CA GLY A 186 -30.69 28.94 0.28
C GLY A 186 -29.96 29.11 1.60
N VAL A 187 -29.32 30.26 1.78
CA VAL A 187 -28.90 30.73 3.10
C VAL A 187 -30.17 31.04 3.87
N SER A 188 -30.53 30.20 4.85
CA SER A 188 -31.54 30.52 5.84
C SER A 188 -30.85 31.28 6.98
N PRO A 189 -31.22 32.56 7.26
CA PRO A 189 -30.60 33.33 8.33
C PRO A 189 -31.25 32.96 9.67
N ALA A 190 -30.50 32.27 10.54
CA ALA A 190 -30.86 32.13 11.94
C ALA A 190 -30.30 33.32 12.75
N LYS A 191 -31.24 34.18 13.17
CA LYS A 191 -31.25 35.21 14.23
C LYS A 191 -29.96 35.55 15.00
N GLU A 192 -29.78 36.87 15.12
CA GLU A 192 -28.90 37.63 16.01
C GLU A 192 -28.83 37.15 17.48
N ALA A 193 -27.61 37.16 18.02
CA ALA A 193 -27.35 37.62 19.38
C ALA A 193 -26.06 38.48 19.37
N VAL A 194 -26.16 39.61 20.07
CA VAL A 194 -25.37 40.85 19.99
C VAL A 194 -24.12 40.79 20.87
N GLN A 195 -22.98 41.37 20.44
CA GLN A 195 -22.26 42.43 21.19
C GLN A 195 -20.92 42.89 20.55
N SER A 196 -20.97 44.11 20.00
CA SER A 196 -20.10 45.28 20.22
C SER A 196 -18.57 45.24 20.01
N SER A 197 -18.16 46.25 19.22
CA SER A 197 -16.90 47.02 19.25
C SER A 197 -15.70 46.48 18.47
N ALA A 198 -15.51 47.02 17.26
CA ALA A 198 -14.33 47.84 16.97
C ALA A 198 -14.53 48.69 15.70
N LYS A 199 -14.58 49.98 15.97
CA LYS A 199 -14.52 51.18 15.13
C LYS A 199 -13.58 51.08 13.91
N GLU A 200 -14.13 51.42 12.75
CA GLU A 200 -13.43 51.79 11.51
C GLU A 200 -12.66 53.13 11.68
N PRO A 201 -11.68 53.44 10.81
CA PRO A 201 -12.06 54.28 9.68
C PRO A 201 -11.40 53.94 8.33
N ALA A 202 -12.23 53.84 7.29
CA ALA A 202 -12.26 54.63 6.05
C ALA A 202 -10.94 54.90 5.26
N VAL A 203 -10.83 54.28 4.08
CA VAL A 203 -11.01 54.85 2.70
C VAL A 203 -10.59 56.34 2.54
N LYS A 204 -9.85 56.89 1.56
CA LYS A 204 -9.46 56.72 0.12
C LYS A 204 -8.26 57.70 -0.06
N GLU A 205 -7.37 57.72 -1.06
CA GLU A 205 -7.56 57.94 -2.49
C GLU A 205 -6.14 58.04 -3.13
N GLN A 206 -5.93 57.45 -4.30
CA GLN A 206 -4.82 57.73 -5.25
C GLN A 206 -5.12 59.04 -6.02
N PRO A 207 -4.19 59.78 -6.69
CA PRO A 207 -3.37 59.22 -7.78
C PRO A 207 -2.03 59.91 -8.22
N ALA A 208 -1.29 59.19 -9.08
CA ALA A 208 -0.32 59.64 -10.11
C ALA A 208 0.97 60.36 -9.62
N VAL A 209 2.15 60.34 -10.26
CA VAL A 209 2.58 60.27 -11.67
C VAL A 209 4.05 59.76 -11.69
N ASN A 210 4.49 59.20 -12.82
CA ASN A 210 5.89 58.94 -13.23
C ASN A 210 6.88 60.07 -12.84
N ASP A 211 8.14 59.75 -12.53
CA ASP A 211 9.25 59.85 -13.50
C ASP A 211 10.63 59.50 -12.87
N SER A 212 11.49 58.92 -13.71
CA SER A 212 12.96 59.07 -13.75
C SER A 212 13.89 58.58 -12.63
N ALA A 213 14.95 57.89 -13.11
CA ALA A 213 16.34 57.88 -12.64
C ALA A 213 16.62 57.20 -11.28
N SER A 214 17.75 56.53 -11.01
CA SER A 214 18.92 56.08 -11.77
C SER A 214 19.80 55.39 -10.71
N GLN A 215 20.46 54.30 -11.11
CA GLN A 215 21.78 53.86 -10.61
C GLN A 215 21.96 53.41 -9.14
N GLY A 216 22.63 52.26 -8.99
CA GLY A 216 23.82 52.21 -8.13
C GLY A 216 23.94 51.04 -7.14
N ALA A 217 25.02 50.28 -7.31
CA ALA A 217 25.72 49.41 -6.34
C ALA A 217 24.98 48.13 -5.89
N ALA A 218 25.28 46.93 -6.38
CA ALA A 218 26.56 46.21 -6.37
C ALA A 218 27.16 45.99 -4.97
N ASP A 219 27.24 44.71 -4.63
CA ASP A 219 28.35 44.05 -3.94
C ASP A 219 28.31 43.93 -2.41
N GLN A 220 28.04 42.70 -1.95
CA GLN A 220 28.76 42.04 -0.85
C GLN A 220 28.33 40.56 -0.75
N ARG A 221 29.00 39.70 -1.53
CA ARG A 221 29.06 38.25 -1.31
C ARG A 221 30.51 37.80 -1.46
N SER A 222 31.27 37.81 -0.38
CA SER A 222 32.52 37.03 -0.25
C SER A 222 33.17 37.22 1.13
N ARG A 223 32.72 36.47 2.14
CA ARG A 223 33.56 36.07 3.27
C ARG A 223 33.06 34.74 3.82
N PHE A 224 33.47 33.66 3.17
CA PHE A 224 33.47 32.32 3.74
C PHE A 224 34.64 31.58 3.13
N GLN A 225 35.80 31.65 3.80
CA GLN A 225 36.89 30.69 3.68
C GLN A 225 37.95 30.98 4.74
N GLY A 226 38.33 29.92 5.46
CA GLY A 226 39.65 29.76 6.07
C GLY A 226 39.77 30.11 7.54
N GLU A 227 39.50 29.14 8.41
CA GLU A 227 40.25 29.03 9.67
C GLU A 227 40.61 27.55 9.86
N GLU A 228 41.91 27.26 9.68
CA GLU A 228 42.58 26.00 9.98
C GLU A 228 43.82 26.36 10.80
N THR A 229 44.09 25.58 11.85
CA THR A 229 45.30 25.51 12.73
C THR A 229 45.49 26.69 13.71
N ASP A 230 45.64 26.49 15.02
CA ASP A 230 46.53 25.56 15.77
C ASP A 230 45.81 24.92 16.98
#